data_AF-A0AAP4F0E5-F1
#
_entry.id   AF-A0AAP4F0E5-F1
#
_cell.length_a   1.000
_cell.length_b   1.000
_cell.length_c   1.000
_cell.angle_alpha   90.00
_cell.angle_beta   90.00
_cell.angle_gamma   90.00
#
_symmetry.space_group_name_H-M   'P 1'
#
loop_
_entity.id
_entity.type
_entity.pdbx_description
1 polymer ?
#
loop_
_entity_poly.entity_id
_entity_poly.type
_entity_poly.pdbx_seq_one_letter_code
_entity_poly.pdbx_strand_id
1 'polypeptide(L)'
;MARPKKQLPPAKDHQLTIRFTEELYNVLTADAEAAGLPRTEYIRQLITNRKPVIRQEIVFNDPEILQIFRNLGHFGANLNQIARYLNQGGTMTNQMWKDIKDCIAEIYNIRDAVREMVGEYRGSH
;
A
#
# COMPACT_ATOMS: atom_id res chain seq x y z
N MET A 1 11.53 3.38 26.35
CA MET A 1 11.97 1.97 26.26
C MET A 1 12.72 1.79 24.95
N ALA A 2 13.93 1.22 24.97
CA ALA A 2 14.74 1.04 23.76
C ALA A 2 14.13 -0.05 22.85
N ARG A 3 14.11 0.21 21.53
CA ARG A 3 13.60 -0.72 20.53
C ARG A 3 14.37 -2.05 20.61
N PRO A 4 13.69 -3.22 20.69
CA PRO A 4 14.37 -4.51 20.69
C PRO A 4 15.24 -4.64 19.43
N LYS A 5 16.51 -5.02 19.61
CA LYS A 5 17.39 -5.33 18.47
C LYS A 5 16.82 -6.55 17.74
N LYS A 6 16.54 -6.40 16.45
CA LYS A 6 16.12 -7.52 15.58
C LYS A 6 17.25 -8.55 15.59
N GLN A 7 16.98 -9.75 16.09
CA GLN A 7 17.90 -10.88 15.93
C GLN A 7 17.92 -11.25 14.45
N LEU A 8 19.10 -11.18 13.83
CA LEU A 8 19.26 -11.66 12.46
C LEU A 8 19.15 -13.19 12.46
N PRO A 9 18.51 -13.79 11.44
CA PRO A 9 18.51 -15.23 11.30
C PRO A 9 19.95 -15.76 11.15
N PRO A 10 20.24 -16.99 11.59
CA PRO A 10 21.56 -17.59 11.45
C PRO A 10 21.99 -17.66 9.98
N ALA A 11 23.30 -17.65 9.75
CA ALA A 11 23.88 -17.75 8.42
C ALA A 11 23.50 -19.08 7.74
N LYS A 12 23.34 -19.03 6.42
CA LYS A 12 22.96 -20.19 5.59
C LYS A 12 24.24 -20.81 5.04
N ASP A 13 24.87 -21.70 5.81
CA ASP A 13 26.24 -22.18 5.54
C ASP A 13 26.29 -23.45 4.66
N HIS A 14 25.16 -24.09 4.40
CA HIS A 14 25.08 -25.35 3.64
C HIS A 14 24.47 -25.10 2.27
N GLN A 15 25.13 -25.62 1.22
CA GLN A 15 24.71 -25.47 -0.16
C GLN A 15 24.12 -26.78 -0.71
N LEU A 16 23.02 -26.67 -1.46
CA LEU A 16 22.42 -27.75 -2.22
C LEU A 16 22.39 -27.38 -3.70
N THR A 17 23.03 -28.18 -4.55
CA THR A 17 23.05 -27.99 -6.01
C THR A 17 22.05 -28.94 -6.65
N ILE A 18 21.05 -28.40 -7.35
CA ILE A 18 20.01 -29.15 -8.05
C ILE A 18 20.07 -28.80 -9.53
N ARG A 19 19.97 -29.81 -10.41
CA ARG A 19 19.87 -29.60 -11.86
C ARG A 19 18.40 -29.62 -12.27
N PHE A 20 18.01 -28.69 -13.13
CA PHE A 20 16.66 -28.57 -13.67
C PHE A 20 16.70 -28.72 -15.19
N THR A 21 15.59 -29.19 -15.77
CA THR A 21 15.31 -28.97 -17.19
C THR A 21 14.90 -27.52 -17.40
N GLU A 22 14.99 -27.03 -18.63
CA GLU A 22 14.63 -25.65 -18.97
C GLU A 22 13.17 -25.33 -18.59
N GLU A 23 12.26 -26.24 -18.88
CA GLU A 23 10.83 -26.13 -18.55
C GLU A 23 10.61 -25.95 -17.03
N LEU A 24 11.21 -26.81 -16.21
CA LEU A 24 11.07 -26.76 -14.75
C LEU A 24 11.70 -25.50 -14.18
N TYR A 25 12.82 -25.05 -14.75
CA TYR A 25 13.47 -23.82 -14.33
C TYR A 25 12.61 -22.58 -14.62
N ASN A 26 11.92 -22.56 -15.76
CA ASN A 26 11.02 -21.46 -16.12
C ASN A 26 9.79 -21.43 -15.22
N VAL A 27 9.17 -22.58 -14.95
CA VAL A 27 8.03 -22.68 -14.01
C VAL A 27 8.42 -22.18 -12.63
N LEU A 28 9.55 -22.65 -12.10
CA LEU A 28 10.06 -22.21 -10.80
C LEU A 28 10.33 -20.70 -10.73
N THR A 29 10.83 -20.14 -11.83
CA THR A 29 11.14 -18.70 -11.90
C THR A 29 9.85 -17.88 -11.91
N ALA A 30 8.86 -18.27 -12.73
CA ALA A 30 7.56 -17.62 -12.77
C ALA A 30 6.83 -17.69 -11.42
N ASP A 31 6.84 -18.85 -10.76
CA ASP A 31 6.19 -19.04 -9.46
C ASP A 31 6.86 -18.22 -8.35
N ALA A 32 8.19 -18.12 -8.37
CA ALA A 32 8.94 -17.31 -7.42
C ALA A 32 8.67 -15.81 -7.62
N GLU A 33 8.61 -15.35 -8.87
CA GLU A 33 8.23 -13.98 -9.23
C GLU A 33 6.81 -13.65 -8.79
N ALA A 34 5.85 -14.55 -9.06
CA ALA A 34 4.47 -14.40 -8.62
C ALA A 34 4.35 -14.33 -7.08
N ALA A 35 5.20 -15.04 -6.35
CA ALA A 35 5.26 -14.97 -4.89
C ALA A 35 6.02 -13.75 -4.34
N GLY A 36 6.67 -12.94 -5.20
CA GLY A 36 7.52 -11.82 -4.77
C GLY A 36 8.76 -12.25 -3.99
N LEU A 37 9.23 -13.49 -4.19
CA LEU A 37 10.33 -14.08 -3.45
C LEU A 37 11.52 -14.37 -4.37
N PRO A 38 12.76 -14.25 -3.87
CA PRO A 38 13.90 -14.77 -4.62
C PRO A 38 13.75 -16.29 -4.73
N ARG A 39 14.07 -16.85 -5.90
CA ARG A 39 13.96 -18.29 -6.23
C ARG A 39 14.49 -19.22 -5.12
N THR A 40 15.62 -18.87 -4.50
CA THR A 40 16.20 -19.69 -3.41
C THR A 40 15.34 -19.70 -2.15
N GLU A 41 14.63 -18.61 -1.84
CA GLU A 41 13.73 -18.54 -0.70
C GLU A 41 12.40 -19.24 -1.01
N TYR A 42 11.92 -19.14 -2.25
CA TYR A 42 10.77 -19.89 -2.72
C TYR A 42 10.98 -21.41 -2.56
N ILE A 43 12.12 -21.95 -3.02
CA ILE A 43 12.48 -23.37 -2.82
C ILE A 43 12.53 -23.75 -1.34
N ARG A 44 13.12 -22.92 -0.47
CA ARG A 44 13.20 -23.21 0.98
C ARG A 44 11.83 -23.27 1.64
N GLN A 45 10.90 -22.40 1.23
CA GLN A 45 9.53 -22.43 1.73
C GLN A 45 8.80 -23.70 1.31
N LEU A 46 8.95 -24.11 0.04
CA LEU A 46 8.42 -25.38 -0.46
C LEU A 46 8.93 -26.59 0.34
N ILE A 47 10.25 -26.65 0.62
CA ILE A 47 10.86 -27.74 1.41
C ILE A 47 10.32 -27.78 2.84
N THR A 48 10.07 -26.60 3.44
CA THR A 48 9.60 -26.49 4.85
C THR A 48 8.09 -26.69 4.97
N ASN A 49 7.40 -27.08 3.89
CA ASN A 49 5.93 -27.21 3.82
C ASN A 49 5.19 -25.91 4.19
N ARG A 50 5.87 -24.77 4.10
CA ARG A 50 5.29 -23.44 4.26
C ARG A 50 4.81 -23.03 2.88
N LYS A 51 3.51 -23.13 2.62
CA LYS A 51 2.91 -22.69 1.36
C LYS A 51 3.30 -21.22 1.12
N PRO A 52 4.07 -20.90 0.07
CA PRO A 52 4.39 -19.52 -0.26
C PRO A 52 3.08 -18.77 -0.49
N VAL A 53 2.80 -17.77 0.34
CA VAL A 53 1.61 -16.94 0.17
C VAL A 53 1.89 -16.01 -1.00
N ILE A 54 1.33 -16.33 -2.17
CA ILE A 54 1.35 -15.45 -3.33
C ILE A 54 0.51 -14.22 -2.97
N ARG A 55 1.18 -13.15 -2.55
CA ARG A 55 0.55 -11.85 -2.34
C ARG A 55 0.51 -11.14 -3.68
N GLN A 56 -0.60 -11.28 -4.39
CA GLN A 56 -0.88 -10.41 -5.52
C GLN A 56 -1.22 -9.03 -4.97
N GLU A 57 -0.22 -8.15 -4.88
CA GLU A 57 -0.49 -6.73 -4.75
C GLU A 57 -0.98 -6.23 -6.10
N ILE A 58 -2.24 -5.80 -6.17
CA ILE A 58 -2.75 -5.06 -7.33
C ILE A 58 -2.08 -3.69 -7.27
N VAL A 59 -0.95 -3.56 -7.97
CA VAL A 59 -0.27 -2.28 -8.11
C VAL A 59 -0.99 -1.49 -9.20
N PHE A 60 -1.89 -0.58 -8.80
CA PHE A 60 -2.45 0.40 -9.71
C PHE A 60 -1.37 1.43 -10.06
N ASN A 61 -0.63 1.16 -11.14
CA ASN A 61 0.40 2.05 -11.66
C ASN A 61 -0.18 3.01 -12.72
N ASP A 62 -1.35 3.56 -12.42
CA ASP A 62 -1.97 4.57 -13.27
C ASP A 62 -1.51 5.96 -12.80
N PRO A 63 -0.79 6.72 -13.65
CA PRO A 63 -0.27 8.03 -13.29
C PRO A 63 -1.37 9.04 -12.96
N GLU A 64 -2.57 8.92 -13.55
CA GLU A 64 -3.70 9.81 -13.25
C GLU A 64 -4.25 9.53 -11.85
N ILE A 65 -4.41 8.25 -11.49
CA ILE A 65 -4.86 7.84 -10.14
C ILE A 65 -3.85 8.30 -9.08
N LEU A 66 -2.55 8.11 -9.32
CA LEU A 66 -1.49 8.57 -8.42
C LEU A 66 -1.49 10.09 -8.24
N GLN A 67 -1.79 10.84 -9.30
CA GLN A 67 -1.91 12.30 -9.24
C GLN A 67 -3.11 12.73 -8.39
N ILE A 68 -4.24 12.02 -8.48
CA ILE A 68 -5.41 12.25 -7.62
C ILE A 68 -5.05 12.07 -6.14
N PHE A 69 -4.39 10.97 -5.78
CA PHE A 69 -3.96 10.73 -4.39
C PHE A 69 -2.97 11.80 -3.88
N ARG A 70 -2.05 12.24 -4.74
CA ARG A 70 -1.11 13.31 -4.40
C ARG A 70 -1.85 14.62 -4.13
N ASN A 71 -2.83 14.97 -4.96
CA ASN A 71 -3.66 16.16 -4.78
C ASN A 71 -4.45 16.09 -3.47
N LEU A 72 -5.02 14.93 -3.12
CA LEU A 72 -5.67 14.70 -1.82
C LEU A 72 -4.73 14.96 -0.64
N GLY A 73 -3.47 14.51 -0.73
CA GLY A 73 -2.45 14.79 0.27
C GLY A 73 -2.16 16.29 0.44
N HIS A 74 -2.11 17.05 -0.66
CA HIS A 74 -1.94 18.50 -0.62
C HIS A 74 -3.14 19.21 0.03
N PHE A 75 -4.37 18.75 -0.22
CA PHE A 75 -5.55 19.30 0.45
C PHE A 75 -5.51 19.09 1.97
N GLY A 76 -5.09 17.90 2.43
CA GLY A 76 -4.91 17.64 3.85
C GLY A 76 -3.89 18.57 4.52
N ALA A 77 -2.78 18.85 3.84
CA ALA A 77 -1.77 19.80 4.33
C ALA A 77 -2.32 21.23 4.45
N ASN A 78 -3.09 21.70 3.47
CA ASN A 78 -3.72 23.02 3.50
C ASN A 78 -4.77 23.13 4.62
N LEU A 79 -5.60 22.10 4.81
CA LEU A 79 -6.54 22.04 5.93
C LEU A 79 -5.82 22.10 7.28
N ASN A 80 -4.68 21.43 7.41
CA ASN A 80 -3.87 21.48 8.63
C ASN A 80 -3.28 22.88 8.88
N GLN A 81 -2.93 23.62 7.83
CA GLN A 81 -2.49 25.02 7.95
C GLN A 81 -3.62 25.94 8.40
N ILE A 82 -4.82 25.79 7.84
CA ILE A 82 -6.02 26.54 8.25
C ILE A 82 -6.33 26.24 9.72
N ALA A 83 -6.35 24.97 10.12
CA ALA A 83 -6.57 24.57 11.50
C ALA A 83 -5.53 25.20 12.44
N ARG A 84 -4.25 25.18 12.06
CA ARG A 84 -3.17 25.79 12.83
C ARG A 84 -3.35 27.31 12.98
N TYR A 85 -3.69 28.00 11.91
CA TYR A 85 -3.94 29.45 11.92
C TYR A 85 -5.07 29.83 12.89
N LEU A 86 -6.18 29.09 12.84
CA LEU A 86 -7.33 29.31 13.72
C LEU A 86 -7.00 28.99 15.18
N ASN A 87 -6.29 27.88 15.42
CA ASN A 87 -5.87 27.48 16.77
C ASN A 87 -4.89 28.48 17.41
N GLN A 88 -4.21 29.31 16.61
CA GLN A 88 -3.31 30.38 17.08
C GLN A 88 -4.02 31.72 17.32
N GLY A 89 -5.35 31.77 17.25
CA GLY A 89 -6.13 33.00 17.44
C GLY A 89 -6.39 33.79 16.17
N GLY A 90 -6.14 33.21 14.99
CA GLY A 90 -6.55 33.78 13.71
C GLY A 90 -8.08 33.89 13.60
N THR A 91 -8.56 34.96 12.97
CA THR A 91 -10.00 35.19 12.78
C THR A 91 -10.50 34.56 11.49
N MET A 92 -11.61 33.83 11.58
CA MET A 92 -12.28 33.27 10.42
C MET A 92 -13.28 34.30 9.86
N THR A 93 -13.23 34.57 8.56
CA THR A 93 -14.29 35.37 7.91
C THR A 93 -15.50 34.49 7.59
N ASN A 94 -16.70 35.08 7.54
CA ASN A 94 -17.92 34.37 7.16
C ASN A 94 -17.84 33.74 5.77
N GLN A 95 -17.09 34.37 4.85
CA GLN A 95 -16.86 33.83 3.51
C GLN A 95 -15.99 32.58 3.56
N MET A 96 -14.86 32.61 4.28
CA MET A 96 -13.99 31.44 4.45
C MET A 96 -14.73 30.26 5.10
N TRP A 97 -15.60 30.54 6.08
CA TRP A 97 -16.43 29.51 6.69
C TRP A 97 -17.39 28.86 5.70
N LYS A 98 -18.02 29.66 4.84
CA LYS A 98 -18.91 29.17 3.79
C LYS A 98 -18.16 28.31 2.78
N ASP A 99 -17.02 28.79 2.28
CA ASP A 99 -16.20 28.08 1.30
C ASP A 99 -15.69 26.74 1.84
N ILE A 100 -15.29 26.68 3.13
CA ILE A 100 -14.87 25.43 3.78
C ILE A 100 -16.04 24.45 3.88
N LYS A 101 -17.24 24.92 4.27
CA LYS A 101 -18.43 24.06 4.35
C LYS A 101 -18.83 23.50 2.99
N ASP A 102 -18.83 24.34 1.96
CA ASP A 102 -19.20 23.95 0.60
C ASP A 102 -18.18 22.92 0.07
N CYS A 103 -16.88 23.14 0.30
CA CYS A 103 -15.83 22.18 -0.04
C CYS A 103 -15.98 20.83 0.69
N ILE A 104 -16.30 20.83 1.98
CA ILE A 104 -16.55 19.61 2.74
C ILE A 104 -17.74 18.83 2.16
N ALA A 105 -18.80 19.53 1.76
CA ALA A 105 -19.97 18.91 1.14
C ALA A 105 -19.62 18.25 -0.21
N GLU A 106 -18.82 18.92 -1.04
CA GLU A 106 -18.33 18.35 -2.30
C GLU A 106 -17.47 17.10 -2.09
N ILE A 107 -16.59 17.10 -1.08
CA ILE A 107 -15.78 15.92 -0.72
C ILE A 107 -16.68 14.75 -0.33
N TYR A 108 -17.74 14.98 0.44
CA TYR A 108 -18.70 13.93 0.79
C TYR A 108 -19.43 13.39 -0.43
N ASN A 109 -19.85 14.25 -1.36
CA ASN A 109 -20.46 13.83 -2.62
C ASN A 109 -19.51 12.96 -3.45
N ILE A 110 -18.24 13.34 -3.56
CA ILE A 110 -17.22 12.55 -4.27
C ILE A 110 -17.02 11.20 -3.57
N ARG A 111 -16.90 11.19 -2.24
CA ARG A 111 -16.77 9.95 -1.46
C ARG A 111 -17.93 9.00 -1.74
N ASP A 112 -19.16 9.52 -1.74
CA ASP A 112 -20.36 8.70 -1.91
C ASP A 112 -20.51 8.21 -3.36
N ALA A 113 -20.18 9.05 -4.35
CA ALA A 113 -20.12 8.64 -5.75
C ALA A 113 -19.06 7.56 -6.01
N VAL A 114 -17.86 7.69 -5.41
CA VAL A 114 -16.82 6.65 -5.48
C VAL A 114 -17.28 5.36 -4.80
N ARG A 115 -17.96 5.46 -3.65
CA ARG A 115 -18.52 4.30 -2.96
C ARG A 115 -19.58 3.58 -3.79
N GLU A 116 -20.41 4.31 -4.51
CA GLU A 116 -21.39 3.74 -5.45
C GLU A 116 -20.70 3.07 -6.64
N MET A 117 -19.69 3.72 -7.23
CA MET A 117 -18.95 3.20 -8.39
C MET A 117 -18.14 1.93 -8.07
N VAL A 118 -17.54 1.84 -6.90
CA VAL A 118 -16.66 0.73 -6.51
C VAL A 118 -17.43 -0.39 -5.78
N GLY A 119 -18.66 -0.12 -5.35
CA GLY A 119 -19.48 -1.04 -4.53
C GLY A 119 -19.01 -1.13 -3.06
N GLU A 120 -19.64 -2.00 -2.26
CA GLU A 120 -19.16 -2.29 -0.91
C GLU A 120 -17.77 -2.95 -0.99
N TYR A 121 -16.74 -2.28 -0.47
CA TYR A 121 -15.45 -2.91 -0.21
C TYR A 121 -15.62 -3.99 0.87
N ARG A 122 -15.97 -5.21 0.43
CA ARG A 122 -15.87 -6.42 1.24
C ARG A 122 -14.43 -6.89 1.15
N GLY A 123 -13.56 -6.24 1.93
CA GLY A 123 -12.20 -6.71 2.11
C GLY A 123 -12.23 -8.21 2.41
N SER A 124 -11.60 -9.01 1.57
CA SER A 124 -11.53 -10.45 1.74
C SER A 124 -10.84 -10.77 3.07
N HIS A 125 -11.54 -11.52 3.92
CA HIS A 125 -10.95 -12.23 5.06
C HIS A 125 -9.99 -13.31 4.58
#